data_AF-A0AAW2FJ39-F1
#
_entry.id   AF-A0AAW2FJ39-F1
#
_cell.length_a   1.000
_cell.length_b   1.000
_cell.length_c   1.000
_cell.angle_alpha   90.00
_cell.angle_beta   90.00
_cell.angle_gamma   90.00
#
_symmetry.space_group_name_H-M   'P 1'
#
loop_
_entity.id
_entity.type
_entity.pdbx_description
1 polymer ?
#
loop_
_entity_poly.entity_id
_entity_poly.type
_entity_poly.pdbx_seq_one_letter_code
_entity_poly.pdbx_strand_id
1 'polypeptide(L)'
;MLENFLREYNNNRILLLTTGLWPYQNKLVRSLLWTFCFLLELSYYPFEILLLYDHSDDAQLIFEGCYQILILTIFLVRHLKDCLNRGKMRWIYEAIDRHWSIFTDDIEVRIMEEYSILSRKLVTYYTSKYIFTLKIVCNFLLRRENKIQQNFSRIFFLYIRLNKSNSGFNFFIN
;
A
#
# COMPACT_ATOMS: atom_id res chain seq x y z
N MET A 1 25.13 5.90 18.12
CA MET A 1 23.77 5.31 17.98
C MET A 1 23.73 4.59 16.63
N LEU A 2 23.70 3.25 16.60
CA LEU A 2 23.64 2.43 15.37
C LEU A 2 24.59 2.84 14.23
N GLU A 3 25.83 3.19 14.54
CA GLU A 3 26.76 3.81 13.58
C GLU A 3 27.17 2.84 12.46
N ASN A 4 27.44 1.59 12.81
CA ASN A 4 27.82 0.57 11.83
C ASN A 4 26.63 0.20 10.94
N PHE A 5 25.44 0.06 11.53
CA PHE A 5 24.22 -0.16 10.77
C PHE A 5 23.93 0.99 9.80
N LEU A 6 24.11 2.24 10.23
CA LEU A 6 23.88 3.42 9.41
C LEU A 6 24.81 3.45 8.20
N ARG A 7 26.09 3.07 8.38
CA ARG A 7 27.07 3.02 7.29
C ARG A 7 26.64 2.07 6.18
N GLU A 8 26.25 0.85 6.56
CA GLU A 8 26.01 -0.23 5.58
C GLU A 8 24.56 -0.29 5.05
N TYR A 9 23.58 0.13 5.86
CA TYR A 9 22.15 -0.05 5.59
C TYR A 9 21.37 1.26 5.46
N ASN A 10 22.02 2.38 5.14
CA ASN A 10 21.37 3.69 5.04
C ASN A 10 20.15 3.70 4.10
N ASN A 11 20.22 3.03 2.96
CA ASN A 11 19.10 2.93 2.01
C ASN A 11 17.88 2.26 2.65
N ASN A 12 18.10 1.18 3.41
CA ASN A 12 17.04 0.49 4.14
C ASN A 12 16.44 1.41 5.22
N ARG A 13 17.29 2.16 5.94
CA ARG A 13 16.82 3.15 6.91
C ARG A 13 15.93 4.22 6.26
N ILE A 14 16.32 4.77 5.11
CA ILE A 14 15.51 5.78 4.41
C ILE A 14 14.13 5.21 4.07
N LEU A 15 14.06 3.97 3.58
CA LEU A 15 12.79 3.29 3.28
C LEU A 15 11.94 3.02 4.53
N LEU A 16 12.58 2.68 5.65
CA LEU A 16 11.89 2.50 6.92
C LEU A 16 11.39 3.83 7.50
N LEU A 17 12.08 4.93 7.24
CA LEU A 17 11.66 6.27 7.65
C LEU A 17 10.46 6.76 6.84
N THR A 18 10.45 6.52 5.52
CA THR A 18 9.33 6.92 4.65
C THR A 18 8.05 6.15 4.96
N THR A 19 8.17 4.89 5.36
CA THR A 19 7.04 4.04 5.76
C THR A 19 6.61 4.22 7.22
N GLY A 20 7.36 4.97 8.04
CA GLY A 20 7.08 5.13 9.47
C GLY A 20 7.44 3.91 10.32
N LEU A 21 8.09 2.89 9.74
CA LEU A 21 8.49 1.67 10.44
C LEU A 21 9.77 1.83 11.25
N TRP A 22 10.51 2.93 11.08
CA TRP A 22 11.76 3.15 11.80
C TRP A 22 11.54 3.28 13.32
N PRO A 23 12.22 2.47 14.15
CA PRO A 23 11.93 2.41 15.59
C PRO A 23 12.30 3.70 16.34
N TYR A 24 13.33 4.42 15.88
CA TYR A 24 13.83 5.65 16.52
C TYR A 24 13.22 6.93 15.94
N GLN A 25 12.14 6.85 15.16
CA GLN A 25 11.47 8.03 14.60
C GLN A 25 10.61 8.75 15.65
N ASN A 26 10.40 10.05 15.45
CA ASN A 26 9.50 10.85 16.28
C ASN A 26 8.10 10.21 16.36
N LYS A 27 7.57 10.07 17.59
CA LYS A 27 6.29 9.39 17.84
C LYS A 27 5.15 9.97 16.99
N LEU A 28 5.11 11.30 16.83
CA LEU A 28 4.08 11.99 16.04
C LEU A 28 4.20 11.68 14.55
N VAL A 29 5.38 11.90 13.95
CA VAL A 29 5.61 11.63 12.53
C VAL A 29 5.31 10.17 12.19
N ARG A 30 5.75 9.26 13.06
CA ARG A 30 5.45 7.84 12.91
C ARG A 30 3.95 7.56 12.97
N SER A 31 3.25 8.10 13.96
CA SER A 31 1.81 7.90 14.09
C SER A 31 1.08 8.45 12.87
N LEU A 32 1.49 9.60 12.35
CA LEU A 32 0.92 10.19 11.13
C LEU A 32 1.14 9.32 9.91
N LEU A 33 2.37 8.85 9.66
CA LEU A 33 2.69 7.97 8.53
C LEU A 33 1.93 6.65 8.62
N TRP A 34 1.90 6.05 9.81
CA TRP A 34 1.18 4.80 10.04
C TRP A 34 -0.32 4.97 9.83
N THR A 35 -0.93 6.00 10.41
CA THR A 35 -2.36 6.31 10.22
C THR A 35 -2.66 6.61 8.75
N PHE A 36 -1.78 7.35 8.06
CA PHE A 36 -1.93 7.64 6.63
C PHE A 36 -1.91 6.35 5.79
N CYS A 37 -0.95 5.46 6.00
CA CYS A 37 -0.90 4.17 5.30
C CYS A 37 -2.12 3.31 5.60
N PHE A 38 -2.54 3.23 6.87
CA PHE A 38 -3.72 2.47 7.28
C PHE A 38 -5.01 3.02 6.66
N LEU A 39 -5.17 4.35 6.62
CA LEU A 39 -6.31 5.00 5.98
C LEU A 39 -6.34 4.75 4.47
N LEU A 40 -5.18 4.78 3.80
CA LEU A 40 -5.09 4.43 2.39
C LEU A 40 -5.51 2.98 2.14
N GLU A 41 -5.02 2.02 2.95
CA GLU A 41 -5.42 0.62 2.84
C GLU A 41 -6.93 0.43 3.08
N LEU A 42 -7.50 1.12 4.08
CA LEU A 42 -8.92 1.07 4.39
C LEU A 42 -9.80 1.70 3.30
N SER A 43 -9.32 2.78 2.68
CA SER A 43 -10.04 3.49 1.61
C SER A 43 -10.32 2.60 0.41
N TYR A 44 -9.53 1.54 0.21
CA TYR A 44 -9.65 0.64 -0.92
C TYR A 44 -10.82 -0.36 -0.81
N TYR A 45 -11.22 -0.72 0.42
CA TYR A 45 -12.32 -1.67 0.68
C TYR A 45 -13.67 -1.28 0.06
N PRO A 46 -14.19 -0.05 0.25
CA PRO A 46 -15.48 0.32 -0.32
C PRO A 46 -15.50 0.24 -1.85
N PHE A 47 -14.38 0.52 -2.53
CA PHE A 47 -14.30 0.41 -3.99
C PHE A 47 -14.43 -1.04 -4.48
N GLU A 48 -13.85 -2.00 -3.77
CA GLU A 48 -13.99 -3.41 -4.13
C GLU A 48 -15.39 -3.96 -3.80
N ILE A 49 -15.98 -3.55 -2.67
CA ILE A 49 -17.35 -3.95 -2.31
C ILE A 49 -18.35 -3.41 -3.34
N LEU A 50 -18.22 -2.15 -3.76
CA LEU A 50 -19.07 -1.55 -4.78
C LEU A 50 -18.92 -2.25 -6.14
N LEU A 51 -17.71 -2.63 -6.52
CA LEU A 51 -17.47 -3.38 -7.75
C LEU A 51 -18.18 -4.74 -7.73
N LEU A 52 -18.04 -5.49 -6.63
CA LEU A 52 -18.68 -6.80 -6.47
C LEU A 52 -20.21 -6.68 -6.53
N TYR A 53 -20.77 -5.60 -6.02
CA TYR A 53 -22.21 -5.35 -6.07
C TYR A 53 -22.68 -5.04 -7.51
N ASP A 54 -22.00 -4.14 -8.22
CA ASP A 54 -22.41 -3.65 -9.55
C ASP A 54 -22.25 -4.70 -10.66
N HIS A 55 -21.34 -5.66 -10.48
CA HIS A 55 -21.01 -6.69 -11.49
C HIS A 55 -21.23 -8.12 -10.95
N SER A 56 -22.26 -8.30 -10.10
CA SER A 56 -22.56 -9.58 -9.46
C SER A 56 -22.96 -10.72 -10.42
N ASP A 57 -23.21 -10.39 -11.69
CA ASP A 57 -23.54 -11.37 -12.74
C ASP A 57 -22.28 -12.03 -13.37
N ASP A 58 -21.10 -11.45 -13.19
CA ASP A 58 -19.84 -11.97 -13.75
C ASP A 58 -19.03 -12.71 -12.69
N ALA A 59 -19.09 -14.05 -12.74
CA ALA A 59 -18.39 -14.92 -11.81
C ALA A 59 -16.85 -14.73 -11.83
N GLN A 60 -16.26 -14.37 -12.97
CA GLN A 60 -14.82 -14.13 -13.05
C GLN A 60 -14.44 -12.87 -12.26
N LEU A 61 -15.23 -11.81 -12.43
CA LEU A 61 -14.99 -10.52 -11.79
C LEU A 61 -15.23 -10.59 -10.28
N ILE A 62 -16.18 -11.41 -9.85
CA ILE A 62 -16.37 -11.74 -8.42
C ILE A 62 -15.13 -12.42 -7.84
N PHE A 63 -14.59 -13.42 -8.54
CA PHE A 63 -13.40 -14.14 -8.06
C PHE A 63 -12.18 -13.21 -7.94
N GLU A 64 -11.96 -12.35 -8.93
CA GLU A 64 -10.88 -11.34 -8.91
C GLU A 64 -11.06 -10.36 -7.73
N GLY A 65 -12.27 -9.86 -7.50
CA GLY A 65 -12.58 -8.96 -6.37
C GLY A 65 -12.38 -9.63 -5.01
N CYS A 66 -12.83 -10.87 -4.84
CA CYS A 66 -12.61 -11.65 -3.61
C CYS A 66 -11.12 -11.87 -3.34
N TYR A 67 -10.35 -12.24 -4.37
CA TYR A 67 -8.90 -12.41 -4.25
C TYR A 67 -8.21 -11.11 -3.82
N GLN A 68 -8.65 -9.99 -4.38
CA GLN A 68 -8.13 -8.68 -4.04
C GLN A 68 -8.44 -8.28 -2.59
N ILE A 69 -9.65 -8.54 -2.10
CA ILE A 69 -10.03 -8.35 -0.69
C ILE A 69 -9.17 -9.21 0.26
N LEU A 70 -8.93 -10.48 -0.10
CA LEU A 70 -8.08 -11.37 0.69
C LEU A 70 -6.65 -10.81 0.81
N ILE A 71 -6.06 -10.36 -0.30
CA ILE A 71 -4.74 -9.73 -0.29
C ILE A 71 -4.71 -8.51 0.63
N LEU A 72 -5.67 -7.60 0.49
CA LEU A 72 -5.75 -6.39 1.33
C LEU A 72 -5.87 -6.73 2.81
N THR A 73 -6.62 -7.77 3.14
CA THR A 73 -6.78 -8.24 4.53
C THR A 73 -5.45 -8.73 5.09
N ILE A 74 -4.67 -9.48 4.30
CA ILE A 74 -3.32 -9.93 4.69
C ILE A 74 -2.39 -8.74 4.92
N PHE A 75 -2.45 -7.72 4.06
CA PHE A 75 -1.66 -6.49 4.23
C PHE A 75 -2.01 -5.75 5.52
N LEU A 76 -3.31 -5.55 5.82
CA LEU A 76 -3.76 -4.92 7.06
C LEU A 76 -3.26 -5.66 8.30
N VAL A 77 -3.42 -6.99 8.32
CA VAL A 77 -2.96 -7.83 9.45
C VAL A 77 -1.45 -7.68 9.63
N ARG A 78 -0.68 -7.66 8.54
CA ARG A 78 0.77 -7.45 8.61
C ARG A 78 1.12 -6.05 9.14
N HIS A 79 0.42 -5.02 8.67
CA HIS A 79 0.60 -3.64 9.09
C HIS A 79 0.32 -3.44 10.60
N LEU A 80 -0.70 -4.13 11.12
CA LEU A 80 -1.01 -4.19 12.55
C LEU A 80 0.05 -4.96 13.34
N LYS A 81 0.52 -6.09 12.82
CA LYS A 81 1.55 -6.92 13.47
C LYS A 81 2.86 -6.16 13.62
N ASP A 82 3.29 -5.44 12.59
CA ASP A 82 4.51 -4.64 12.62
C ASP A 82 4.41 -3.51 13.66
N CYS A 83 3.20 -2.94 13.83
CA CYS A 83 2.90 -1.96 14.87
C CYS A 83 2.98 -2.56 16.29
N LEU A 84 2.49 -3.78 16.50
CA LEU A 84 2.53 -4.44 17.82
C LEU A 84 3.93 -4.97 18.16
N ASN A 85 4.67 -5.47 17.17
CA ASN A 85 5.93 -6.18 17.37
C ASN A 85 7.19 -5.29 17.27
N ARG A 86 7.03 -3.96 17.43
CA ARG A 86 8.11 -2.95 17.31
C ARG A 86 9.32 -3.24 18.19
N GLY A 87 9.09 -3.74 19.41
CA GLY A 87 10.16 -4.05 20.35
C GLY A 87 11.15 -5.08 19.81
N LYS A 88 10.63 -6.11 19.12
CA LYS A 88 11.48 -7.14 18.51
C LYS A 88 12.28 -6.60 17.34
N MET A 89 11.68 -5.73 16.49
CA MET A 89 12.45 -5.13 15.39
C MET A 89 13.57 -4.23 15.88
N ARG A 90 13.32 -3.43 16.92
CA ARG A 90 14.37 -2.63 17.55
C ARG A 90 15.52 -3.52 18.04
N TRP A 91 15.21 -4.62 18.72
CA TRP A 91 16.22 -5.55 19.21
C TRP A 91 17.06 -6.16 18.09
N ILE A 92 16.44 -6.53 16.95
CA ILE A 92 17.16 -7.06 15.79
C ILE A 92 18.16 -6.02 15.23
N TYR A 93 17.76 -4.76 15.07
CA TYR A 93 18.66 -3.73 14.58
C TYR A 93 19.85 -3.50 15.52
N GLU A 94 19.59 -3.44 16.83
CA GLU A 94 20.64 -3.31 17.84
C GLU A 94 21.57 -4.53 17.84
N ALA A 95 21.05 -5.73 17.59
CA ALA A 95 21.87 -6.93 17.47
C ALA A 95 22.78 -6.90 16.22
N ILE A 96 22.28 -6.44 15.07
CA ILE A 96 23.08 -6.29 13.84
C ILE A 96 24.23 -5.30 14.06
N ASP A 97 23.95 -4.18 14.72
CA ASP A 97 24.98 -3.16 15.02
C ASP A 97 26.06 -3.68 15.98
N ARG A 98 25.64 -4.43 17.00
CA ARG A 98 26.56 -5.09 17.93
C ARG A 98 27.42 -6.13 17.22
N HIS A 99 26.84 -6.95 16.35
CA HIS A 99 27.59 -7.95 15.59
C HIS A 99 28.69 -7.30 14.73
N TRP A 100 28.40 -6.15 14.11
CA TRP A 100 29.40 -5.38 13.38
C TRP A 100 30.57 -4.88 14.23
N SER A 101 30.38 -4.72 15.54
CA SER A 101 31.44 -4.32 16.47
C SER A 101 32.20 -5.50 17.08
N ILE A 102 31.61 -6.70 17.07
CA ILE A 102 32.19 -7.92 17.67
C ILE A 102 33.07 -8.62 16.65
N PHE A 103 32.59 -8.74 15.41
CA PHE A 103 33.31 -9.42 14.34
C PHE A 103 34.44 -8.53 13.81
N THR A 104 35.67 -8.91 14.15
CA THR A 104 36.89 -8.15 13.81
C THR A 104 37.80 -8.96 12.89
N ASP A 105 37.57 -10.26 12.74
CA ASP A 105 38.35 -11.11 11.85
C ASP A 105 38.09 -10.77 10.37
N ASP A 106 39.14 -10.79 9.56
CA ASP A 106 39.07 -10.38 8.15
C ASP A 106 38.07 -11.23 7.34
N ILE A 107 37.92 -12.52 7.68
CA ILE A 107 36.97 -13.42 7.02
C ILE A 107 35.54 -13.10 7.45
N GLU A 108 35.32 -12.90 8.76
CA GLU A 108 34.01 -12.55 9.31
C GLU A 108 33.50 -11.22 8.76
N VAL A 109 34.37 -10.19 8.72
CA VAL A 109 34.04 -8.87 8.15
C VAL A 109 33.67 -9.00 6.67
N ARG A 110 34.43 -9.78 5.90
CA ARG A 110 34.11 -10.02 4.48
C ARG A 110 32.74 -10.67 4.30
N ILE A 111 32.41 -11.67 5.12
CA ILE A 111 31.10 -12.32 5.09
C ILE A 111 29.99 -11.29 5.39
N MET A 112 30.18 -10.45 6.41
CA MET A 112 29.21 -9.40 6.74
C MET A 112 29.01 -8.38 5.60
N GLU A 113 30.09 -8.00 4.91
CA GLU A 113 30.01 -7.13 3.74
C GLU A 113 29.25 -7.79 2.58
N GLU A 114 29.47 -9.08 2.31
CA GLU A 114 28.72 -9.80 1.28
C GLU A 114 27.22 -9.82 1.59
N TYR A 115 26.85 -10.09 2.85
CA TYR A 115 25.45 -10.02 3.29
C TYR A 115 24.88 -8.59 3.21
N SER A 116 25.67 -7.56 3.52
CA SER A 116 25.23 -6.17 3.41
C SER A 116 24.95 -5.81 1.94
N ILE A 117 25.82 -6.20 1.01
CA ILE A 117 25.62 -6.03 -0.44
C ILE A 117 24.36 -6.77 -0.90
N LEU A 118 24.20 -8.03 -0.50
CA LEU A 118 23.03 -8.84 -0.86
C LEU A 118 21.74 -8.19 -0.35
N SER A 119 21.73 -7.74 0.91
CA SER A 119 20.57 -7.06 1.50
C SER A 119 20.19 -5.79 0.72
N ARG A 120 21.18 -4.98 0.30
CA ARG A 120 20.93 -3.75 -0.48
C ARG A 120 20.31 -4.09 -1.83
N LYS A 121 20.79 -5.14 -2.49
CA LYS A 121 20.21 -5.63 -3.76
C LYS A 121 18.77 -6.09 -3.59
N LEU A 122 18.49 -6.89 -2.56
CA LEU A 122 17.13 -7.35 -2.25
C LEU A 122 16.18 -6.20 -1.97
N VAL A 123 16.59 -5.27 -1.10
CA VAL A 123 15.81 -4.07 -0.76
C VAL A 123 15.51 -3.27 -2.03
N THR A 124 16.52 -3.02 -2.87
CA THR A 124 16.34 -2.27 -4.12
C THR A 124 15.38 -2.98 -5.08
N TYR A 125 15.52 -4.30 -5.21
CA TYR A 125 14.64 -5.11 -6.04
C TYR A 125 13.19 -5.04 -5.56
N TYR A 126 12.93 -5.31 -4.28
CA TYR A 126 11.58 -5.28 -3.73
C TYR A 126 10.95 -3.89 -3.77
N THR A 127 11.72 -2.83 -3.47
CA THR A 127 11.24 -1.45 -3.58
C THR A 127 10.86 -1.12 -5.02
N SER A 128 11.68 -1.52 -6.00
CA SER A 128 11.37 -1.27 -7.42
C SER A 128 10.08 -1.97 -7.87
N LYS A 129 9.89 -3.22 -7.43
CA LYS A 129 8.67 -4.00 -7.67
C LYS A 129 7.46 -3.35 -7.04
N TYR A 130 7.57 -2.91 -5.79
CA TYR A 130 6.48 -2.23 -5.09
C TYR A 130 6.04 -0.95 -5.80
N ILE A 131 6.99 -0.10 -6.21
CA ILE A 131 6.70 1.13 -6.95
C ILE A 131 6.03 0.82 -8.29
N PHE A 132 6.49 -0.22 -9.00
CA PHE A 132 5.88 -0.64 -10.26
C PHE A 132 4.44 -1.12 -10.07
N THR A 133 4.19 -1.96 -9.07
CA THR A 133 2.83 -2.42 -8.74
C THR A 133 1.94 -1.24 -8.33
N LEU A 134 2.44 -0.32 -7.50
CA LEU A 134 1.70 0.87 -7.11
C LEU A 134 1.33 1.74 -8.33
N LYS A 135 2.23 1.88 -9.31
CA LYS A 135 1.93 2.57 -10.57
C LYS A 135 0.83 1.87 -11.38
N ILE A 136 0.86 0.54 -11.46
CA ILE A 136 -0.20 -0.22 -12.14
C ILE A 136 -1.54 -0.04 -11.44
N VAL A 137 -1.58 -0.19 -10.12
CA VAL A 137 -2.80 -0.01 -9.33
C VAL A 137 -3.30 1.42 -9.45
N CYS A 138 -2.43 2.43 -9.36
CA CYS A 138 -2.82 3.83 -9.50
C CYS A 138 -3.36 4.14 -10.91
N ASN A 139 -2.74 3.59 -11.97
CA ASN A 139 -3.25 3.71 -13.34
C ASN A 139 -4.60 3.01 -13.51
N PHE A 140 -4.78 1.84 -12.88
CA PHE A 140 -6.04 1.11 -12.90
C PHE A 140 -7.14 1.87 -12.17
N LEU A 141 -6.84 2.44 -11.00
CA LEU A 141 -7.73 3.30 -10.23
C LEU A 141 -8.10 4.56 -11.00
N LEU A 142 -7.14 5.27 -11.59
CA LEU A 142 -7.40 6.44 -12.44
C LEU A 142 -8.27 6.07 -13.65
N ARG A 143 -8.03 4.90 -14.26
CA ARG A 143 -8.86 4.40 -15.36
C ARG A 143 -10.28 4.06 -14.89
N ARG A 144 -10.43 3.52 -13.68
CA ARG A 144 -11.74 3.23 -13.08
C ARG A 144 -12.50 4.49 -12.69
N GLU A 145 -11.87 5.48 -12.05
CA GLU A 145 -12.50 6.77 -11.74
C GLU A 145 -13.05 7.44 -13.00
N ASN A 146 -12.27 7.45 -14.08
CA ASN A 146 -12.72 7.98 -15.37
C ASN A 146 -13.95 7.23 -15.92
N LYS A 147 -14.02 5.90 -15.75
CA LYS A 147 -15.16 5.09 -16.20
C LYS A 147 -16.40 5.33 -15.33
N ILE A 148 -16.21 5.48 -14.01
CA ILE A 148 -17.28 5.81 -13.05
C ILE A 148 -17.83 7.21 -13.32
N GLN A 149 -16.99 8.22 -13.54
CA GLN A 149 -17.46 9.57 -13.90
C GLN A 149 -18.24 9.61 -15.22
N GLN A 150 -17.82 8.82 -16.22
CA GLN A 150 -18.56 8.69 -17.47
C GLN A 150 -19.93 8.01 -17.26
N ASN A 151 -19.99 6.98 -16.42
CA ASN A 151 -21.25 6.32 -16.08
C ASN A 151 -22.19 7.25 -15.30
N PHE A 152 -21.69 7.99 -14.31
CA PHE A 152 -22.47 9.02 -13.60
C PHE A 152 -22.98 10.11 -14.55
N SER A 153 -22.14 10.60 -15.46
CA SER A 153 -22.55 11.60 -16.46
C SER A 153 -23.64 11.04 -17.39
N ARG A 154 -23.56 9.77 -17.78
CA ARG A 154 -24.57 9.09 -18.60
C ARG A 154 -25.89 8.90 -17.87
N ILE A 155 -25.87 8.47 -16.61
CA ILE A 155 -27.06 8.31 -15.78
C ILE A 155 -27.73 9.66 -15.56
N PHE A 156 -26.95 10.70 -15.26
CA PHE A 156 -27.47 12.07 -15.11
C PHE A 156 -28.11 12.59 -16.41
N PHE A 157 -27.49 12.31 -17.57
CA PHE A 157 -28.06 12.69 -18.88
C PHE A 157 -29.35 11.93 -19.20
N LEU A 158 -29.42 10.63 -18.86
CA LEU A 158 -30.62 9.81 -19.00
C LEU A 158 -31.75 10.29 -18.08
N TYR A 159 -31.42 10.65 -16.83
CA TYR A 159 -32.36 11.23 -15.88
C TYR A 159 -32.95 12.54 -16.41
N ILE A 160 -32.12 13.46 -16.91
CA ILE A 160 -32.60 14.70 -17.54
C ILE A 160 -33.48 14.41 -18.75
N ARG A 161 -33.10 13.44 -19.61
CA ARG A 161 -33.86 13.08 -20.81
C ARG A 161 -35.24 12.47 -20.47
N LEU A 162 -35.30 11.60 -19.47
CA LEU A 162 -36.55 11.01 -18.98
C LEU A 162 -37.46 12.06 -18.34
N ASN A 163 -36.88 12.97 -17.55
CA ASN A 163 -37.66 14.03 -16.91
C ASN A 163 -38.21 15.03 -17.95
N LYS A 164 -37.43 15.33 -19.00
CA LYS A 164 -37.87 16.15 -20.14
C LYS A 164 -38.97 15.47 -20.97
N SER A 165 -38.92 14.13 -21.09
CA SER A 165 -39.96 13.33 -21.75
C SER A 165 -41.27 13.31 -20.94
N ASN A 166 -41.19 13.22 -19.61
CA ASN A 166 -42.36 13.25 -18.73
C ASN A 166 -43.02 14.64 -18.67
N SER A 167 -42.25 15.74 -18.80
CA SER A 167 -42.83 17.09 -18.91
C SER A 167 -43.54 17.37 -20.23
N GLY A 168 -43.32 16.56 -21.27
CA GLY A 168 -43.97 16.70 -22.58
C GLY A 168 -45.31 15.97 -22.72
N PHE A 169 -45.66 15.07 -21.79
CA PHE A 169 -46.87 14.24 -21.88
C PHE A 169 -48.09 14.80 -21.12
N ASN A 170 -47.92 15.86 -20.33
CA ASN A 170 -49.01 16.51 -19.58
C ASN A 170 -49.73 17.63 -20.35
N PHE A 171 -49.59 17.70 -21.69
CA PHE A 171 -50.25 18.75 -22.50
C PHE A 171 -51.30 18.21 -23.50
N PHE A 172 -51.70 16.93 -23.41
CA PHE A 172 -52.68 16.33 -24.35
C PHE A 172 -53.87 15.60 -23.70
N ILE A 173 -54.11 15.78 -22.41
CA ILE A 173 -55.35 15.32 -21.77
C ILE A 173 -55.91 16.45 -20.90
N ASN A 174 -56.64 17.37 -21.54
CA ASN A 174 -57.77 18.10 -20.97
C ASN A 174 -58.58 18.73 -22.11
#